data_AF-A0A2G8JIW6-F1
#
_entry.id   AF-A0A2G8JIW6-F1
#
_cell.length_a   1.000
_cell.length_b   1.000
_cell.length_c   1.000
_cell.angle_alpha   90.00
_cell.angle_beta   90.00
_cell.angle_gamma   90.00
#
_symmetry.space_group_name_H-M   'P 1'
#
loop_
_entity.id
_entity.type
_entity.pdbx_description
1 polymer ?
#
loop_
_entity_poly.entity_id
_entity_poly.type
_entity_poly.pdbx_seq_one_letter_code
_entity_poly.pdbx_strand_id
1 'polypeptide(L)'
;MVRCTLPCKKVSKLSSNADQLLGNLDPYDLQYVYRFACGLNKDASEHIIKYLQRTDEGQKFAILCILEQEDNMQNLVEIVTKLVSNNVEIHQYDSRLLQRSTLQILEFASKKKIPITCLNLKQSYKKCEESNIVLHSGLTLTYLSTLENMQIEMEKDGRGRNRSHYRRKKSKQYSNMIRSRTFKKLS
;
A
#
# COMPACT_ATOMS: atom_id res chain seq x y z
N MET A 1 20.04 14.87 -13.80
CA MET A 1 20.28 14.36 -12.43
C MET A 1 21.20 15.35 -11.74
N VAL A 2 20.65 16.28 -10.96
CA VAL A 2 21.43 17.34 -10.31
C VAL A 2 22.04 16.76 -9.04
N ARG A 3 23.37 16.60 -9.02
CA ARG A 3 24.11 16.21 -7.81
C ARG A 3 24.32 17.45 -6.94
N CYS A 4 23.54 17.60 -5.87
CA CYS A 4 23.88 18.52 -4.80
C CYS A 4 24.99 17.89 -3.94
N THR A 5 26.23 18.35 -4.12
CA THR A 5 27.33 18.07 -3.19
C THR A 5 27.40 19.21 -2.18
N LEU A 6 26.63 19.09 -1.09
CA LEU A 6 26.79 19.96 0.08
C LEU A 6 27.57 19.22 1.17
N PRO A 7 28.54 19.87 1.83
CA PRO A 7 29.30 19.26 2.91
C PRO A 7 28.41 19.02 4.14
N CYS A 8 28.33 17.76 4.57
CA CYS A 8 27.62 17.32 5.76
C CYS A 8 28.33 17.87 7.01
N LYS A 9 27.79 18.94 7.63
CA LYS A 9 28.21 19.37 8.97
C LYS A 9 27.70 18.34 9.99
N LYS A 10 28.57 17.86 10.88
CA LYS A 10 28.21 16.95 11.98
C LYS A 10 27.12 17.56 12.85
N VAL A 11 25.91 17.03 12.77
CA VAL A 11 24.78 17.39 13.64
C VAL A 11 24.86 16.50 14.90
N SER A 12 25.69 16.88 15.85
CA SER A 12 25.87 16.12 17.11
C SER A 12 25.20 16.81 18.30
N LYS A 13 23.87 16.98 18.25
CA LYS A 13 23.00 17.25 19.43
C LYS A 13 21.48 17.25 19.11
N LEU A 14 20.98 16.35 18.26
CA LEU A 14 19.57 16.34 17.84
C LEU A 14 18.75 15.10 18.24
N SER A 15 19.32 14.13 18.98
CA SER A 15 18.63 12.84 19.18
C SER A 15 17.47 12.88 20.17
N SER A 16 17.51 13.69 21.24
CA SER A 16 16.42 13.73 22.23
C SER A 16 15.16 14.47 21.75
N ASN A 17 15.31 15.42 20.82
CA ASN A 17 14.18 16.22 20.33
C ASN A 17 13.47 15.57 19.13
N ALA A 18 14.15 14.69 18.38
CA ALA A 18 13.60 14.10 17.16
C ALA A 18 12.40 13.19 17.45
N ASP A 19 12.51 12.30 18.43
CA ASP A 19 11.41 11.38 18.81
C ASP A 19 10.19 12.14 19.35
N GLN A 20 10.41 13.20 20.12
CA GLN A 20 9.35 14.04 20.67
C GLN A 20 8.64 14.84 19.57
N LEU A 21 9.39 15.39 18.60
CA LEU A 21 8.83 16.08 17.45
C LEU A 21 8.02 15.14 16.57
N LEU A 22 8.55 13.95 16.23
CA LEU A 22 7.83 12.94 15.46
C LEU A 22 6.57 12.47 16.18
N GLY A 23 6.61 12.34 17.51
CA GLY A 23 5.46 11.95 18.33
C GLY A 23 4.26 12.91 18.24
N ASN A 24 4.49 14.19 17.90
CA ASN A 24 3.45 15.21 17.79
C ASN A 24 2.88 15.36 16.37
N LEU A 25 3.44 14.64 15.39
CA LEU A 25 3.09 14.76 13.99
C LEU A 25 2.24 13.57 13.57
N ASP A 26 1.19 13.83 12.79
CA ASP A 26 0.46 12.75 12.13
C ASP A 26 1.29 12.24 10.93
N PRO A 27 1.65 10.94 10.89
CA PRO A 27 2.33 10.35 9.76
C PRO A 27 1.63 10.53 8.40
N TYR A 28 0.31 10.66 8.40
CA TYR A 28 -0.49 10.81 7.19
C TYR A 28 -0.30 12.17 6.52
N ASP A 29 -0.11 13.23 7.30
CA ASP A 29 0.09 14.58 6.78
C ASP A 29 1.48 14.74 6.14
N LEU A 30 2.46 13.99 6.65
CA LEU A 30 3.88 14.15 6.30
C LEU A 30 4.49 12.99 5.53
N GLN A 31 3.71 11.99 5.11
CA GLN A 31 4.21 10.82 4.39
C GLN A 31 5.14 11.11 3.20
N TYR A 32 4.91 12.19 2.43
CA TYR A 32 5.80 12.57 1.33
C TYR A 32 7.10 13.18 1.84
N VAL A 33 7.05 13.96 2.92
CA VAL A 33 8.23 14.52 3.58
C VAL A 33 9.07 13.38 4.16
N TYR A 34 8.43 12.39 4.78
CA TYR A 34 9.10 11.20 5.30
C TYR A 34 9.76 10.39 4.17
N ARG A 35 9.06 10.08 3.09
CA ARG A 35 9.66 9.38 1.94
C ARG A 35 10.83 10.16 1.34
N PHE A 36 10.66 11.46 1.13
CA PHE A 36 11.71 12.33 0.61
C PHE A 36 12.94 12.34 1.52
N ALA A 37 12.75 12.52 2.83
CA ALA A 37 13.83 12.48 3.80
C ALA A 37 14.55 11.12 3.80
N CYS A 38 13.80 10.02 3.71
CA CYS A 38 14.35 8.67 3.65
C CYS A 38 15.18 8.40 2.38
N GLY A 39 14.83 9.02 1.24
CA GLY A 39 15.62 8.95 0.01
C GLY A 39 16.86 9.86 0.01
N LEU A 40 16.89 10.89 0.87
CA LEU A 40 18.01 11.83 0.95
C LEU A 40 19.07 11.46 1.99
N ASN A 41 18.65 10.95 3.15
CA ASN A 41 19.53 10.76 4.29
C ASN A 41 19.24 9.45 5.02
N LYS A 42 20.25 8.57 5.06
CA LYS A 42 20.16 7.25 5.66
C LYS A 42 19.89 7.30 7.16
N ASP A 43 20.57 8.15 7.92
CA ASP A 43 20.37 8.25 9.37
C ASP A 43 18.95 8.71 9.70
N ALA A 44 18.45 9.74 9.00
CA ALA A 44 17.06 10.20 9.15
C ALA A 44 16.07 9.09 8.82
N SER A 45 16.37 8.30 7.79
CA SER A 45 15.51 7.20 7.37
C SER A 45 15.34 6.14 8.46
N GLU A 46 16.41 5.79 9.19
CA GLU A 46 16.36 4.80 10.26
C GLU A 46 15.41 5.25 11.39
N HIS A 47 15.48 6.53 11.76
CA HIS A 47 14.62 7.11 12.79
C HIS A 47 13.16 7.18 12.34
N ILE A 48 12.92 7.64 11.10
CA ILE A 48 11.57 7.76 10.53
C ILE A 48 10.93 6.37 10.38
N ILE A 49 11.64 5.40 9.83
CA ILE A 49 11.15 4.03 9.66
C ILE A 49 10.78 3.42 11.02
N LYS A 50 11.66 3.56 12.03
CA LYS A 50 11.41 3.06 13.38
C LYS A 50 10.18 3.71 14.02
N TYR A 51 9.96 5.00 13.78
CA TYR A 51 8.78 5.71 14.24
C TYR A 51 7.50 5.21 13.55
N LEU A 52 7.52 5.07 12.22
CA LEU A 52 6.38 4.59 11.42
C LEU A 52 5.99 3.15 11.75
N GLN A 53 6.94 2.28 12.07
CA GLN A 53 6.67 0.87 12.38
C GLN A 53 5.90 0.63 13.69
N ARG A 54 5.62 1.68 14.48
CA ARG A 54 4.88 1.58 15.76
C ARG A 54 3.39 1.27 15.59
N THR A 55 2.83 1.45 14.40
CA THR A 55 1.42 1.15 14.10
C THR A 55 1.30 0.29 12.85
N ASP A 56 0.23 -0.51 12.74
CA ASP A 56 0.02 -1.40 11.59
C ASP A 56 -0.10 -0.63 10.26
N GLU A 57 -0.78 0.51 10.29
CA GLU A 57 -0.89 1.37 9.11
C GLU A 57 0.46 2.04 8.80
N GLY A 58 1.17 2.48 9.84
CA GLY A 58 2.51 3.05 9.76
C GLY A 58 3.53 2.08 9.15
N GLN A 59 3.42 0.77 9.39
CA GLN A 59 4.27 -0.23 8.73
C GLN A 59 4.17 -0.18 7.20
N LYS A 60 2.96 0.04 6.65
CA LYS A 60 2.79 0.19 5.19
C LYS A 60 3.53 1.43 4.68
N PHE A 61 3.53 2.53 5.44
CA PHE A 61 4.28 3.74 5.09
C PHE A 61 5.79 3.58 5.26
N ALA A 62 6.23 2.84 6.28
CA ALA A 62 7.63 2.51 6.49
C ALA A 62 8.20 1.75 5.29
N ILE A 63 7.44 0.81 4.72
CA ILE A 63 7.82 0.11 3.49
C ILE A 63 8.02 1.09 2.34
N LEU A 64 7.11 2.06 2.14
CA LEU A 64 7.28 3.07 1.11
C LEU A 64 8.53 3.94 1.32
N CYS A 65 8.93 4.19 2.56
CA CYS A 65 10.18 4.88 2.85
C CYS A 65 11.41 4.03 2.49
N ILE A 66 11.34 2.72 2.74
CA ILE A 66 12.40 1.77 2.36
C ILE A 66 12.49 1.66 0.83
N LEU A 67 11.37 1.77 0.10
CA LEU A 67 11.36 1.78 -1.38
C LEU A 67 12.20 2.92 -1.98
N GLU A 68 12.43 4.01 -1.25
CA GLU A 68 13.24 5.15 -1.71
C GLU A 68 14.75 4.91 -1.56
N GLN A 69 15.17 3.84 -0.88
CA GLN A 69 16.58 3.53 -0.62
C GLN A 69 17.11 2.48 -1.61
N GLU A 70 18.16 2.82 -2.37
CA GLU A 70 18.76 1.91 -3.36
C GLU A 70 19.51 0.73 -2.71
N ASP A 71 20.09 0.94 -1.52
CA ASP A 71 21.03 0.00 -0.88
C ASP A 71 20.33 -1.18 -0.18
N ASN A 72 19.01 -1.13 0.02
CA ASN A 72 18.29 -2.01 0.95
C ASN A 72 17.32 -2.97 0.25
N MET A 73 17.52 -3.20 -1.06
CA MET A 73 16.60 -3.94 -1.92
C MET A 73 16.33 -5.39 -1.47
N GLN A 74 17.32 -6.09 -0.92
CA GLN A 74 17.14 -7.49 -0.49
C GLN A 74 16.25 -7.59 0.75
N ASN A 75 16.52 -6.76 1.76
CA ASN A 75 15.71 -6.66 2.97
C ASN A 75 14.28 -6.19 2.65
N LEU A 76 14.15 -5.24 1.74
CA LEU A 76 12.86 -4.77 1.23
C LEU A 76 12.03 -5.90 0.59
N VAL A 77 12.65 -6.72 -0.27
CA VAL A 77 11.97 -7.87 -0.87
C VAL A 77 11.46 -8.82 0.21
N GLU A 78 12.25 -9.08 1.25
CA GLU A 78 11.83 -9.93 2.37
C GLU A 78 10.64 -9.33 3.15
N ILE A 79 10.71 -8.03 3.48
CA ILE A 79 9.63 -7.33 4.20
C ILE A 79 8.34 -7.34 3.38
N VAL A 80 8.41 -6.98 2.09
CA VAL A 80 7.25 -7.00 1.20
C VAL A 80 6.70 -8.41 1.07
N THR A 81 7.56 -9.42 0.90
CA THR A 81 7.15 -10.83 0.82
C THR A 81 6.34 -11.23 2.05
N LYS A 82 6.83 -10.92 3.26
CA LYS A 82 6.11 -11.19 4.51
C LYS A 82 4.73 -10.51 4.53
N LEU A 83 4.65 -9.25 4.11
CA LEU A 83 3.39 -8.50 4.08
C LEU A 83 2.38 -9.12 3.10
N VAL A 84 2.79 -9.42 1.87
CA VAL A 84 1.87 -9.92 0.82
C VAL A 84 1.61 -11.43 0.88
N SER A 85 2.35 -12.14 1.73
CA SER A 85 2.09 -13.56 2.04
C SER A 85 0.83 -13.73 2.89
N ASN A 86 0.47 -12.70 3.65
CA ASN A 86 -0.77 -12.63 4.43
C ASN A 86 -1.94 -12.08 3.59
N ASN A 87 -3.15 -12.12 4.14
CA ASN A 87 -4.30 -11.47 3.52
C ASN A 87 -4.11 -9.95 3.55
N VAL A 88 -3.92 -9.34 2.38
CA VAL A 88 -3.86 -7.88 2.24
C VAL A 88 -5.28 -7.35 2.11
N GLU A 89 -5.64 -6.36 2.91
CA GLU A 89 -6.98 -5.77 2.89
C GLU A 89 -6.95 -4.30 2.45
N ILE A 90 -7.96 -3.92 1.67
CA ILE A 90 -8.26 -2.53 1.31
C ILE A 90 -9.72 -2.29 1.70
N HIS A 91 -9.94 -1.52 2.77
CA HIS A 91 -11.27 -1.18 3.27
C HIS A 91 -11.78 0.13 2.69
N GLN A 92 -13.10 0.30 2.57
CA GLN A 92 -13.69 1.57 2.15
C GLN A 92 -13.40 2.74 3.11
N TYR A 93 -13.13 2.43 4.38
CA TYR A 93 -12.90 3.40 5.45
C TYR A 93 -11.41 3.71 5.63
N ASP A 94 -10.54 2.94 4.98
CA ASP A 94 -9.13 3.29 4.88
C ASP A 94 -9.02 4.66 4.22
N SER A 95 -8.14 5.52 4.77
CA SER A 95 -7.87 6.79 4.13
C SER A 95 -7.46 6.57 2.67
N ARG A 96 -7.85 7.49 1.78
CA ARG A 96 -7.40 7.44 0.37
C ARG A 96 -5.87 7.34 0.27
N LEU A 97 -5.17 7.83 1.27
CA LEU A 97 -3.74 7.66 1.37
C LEU A 97 -3.33 6.22 1.68
N LEU A 98 -3.85 5.61 2.74
CA LEU A 98 -3.55 4.24 3.12
C LEU A 98 -3.85 3.25 1.98
N GLN A 99 -4.99 3.40 1.30
CA GLN A 99 -5.34 2.58 0.15
C GLN A 99 -4.29 2.70 -0.97
N ARG A 100 -3.84 3.93 -1.28
CA ARG A 100 -2.81 4.16 -2.29
C ARG A 100 -1.47 3.57 -1.90
N SER A 101 -1.08 3.67 -0.63
CA SER A 101 0.13 3.03 -0.12
C SER A 101 0.08 1.51 -0.29
N THR A 102 -1.06 0.89 0.05
CA THR A 102 -1.27 -0.55 -0.17
C THR A 102 -1.18 -0.91 -1.66
N LEU A 103 -1.77 -0.12 -2.55
CA LEU A 103 -1.65 -0.34 -4.00
C LEU A 103 -0.20 -0.26 -4.50
N GLN A 104 0.60 0.69 -4.01
CA GLN A 104 2.01 0.81 -4.39
C GLN A 104 2.84 -0.40 -3.95
N ILE A 105 2.59 -0.95 -2.75
CA ILE A 105 3.25 -2.16 -2.25
C ILE A 105 2.88 -3.37 -3.13
N LEU A 106 1.60 -3.53 -3.44
CA LEU A 106 1.11 -4.62 -4.30
C LEU A 106 1.70 -4.55 -5.71
N GLU A 107 1.79 -3.35 -6.29
CA GLU A 107 2.39 -3.14 -7.60
C GLU A 107 3.88 -3.47 -7.59
N PHE A 108 4.62 -3.05 -6.56
CA PHE A 108 6.01 -3.43 -6.37
C PHE A 108 6.17 -4.95 -6.28
N ALA A 109 5.37 -5.63 -5.45
CA ALA A 109 5.39 -7.08 -5.31
C ALA A 109 5.18 -7.77 -6.66
N SER A 110 4.17 -7.34 -7.43
CA SER A 110 3.89 -7.87 -8.77
C SER A 110 5.05 -7.63 -9.74
N LYS A 111 5.67 -6.43 -9.73
CA LYS A 111 6.83 -6.12 -10.58
C LYS A 111 8.04 -6.98 -10.24
N LYS A 112 8.26 -7.25 -8.94
CA LYS A 112 9.34 -8.11 -8.44
C LYS A 112 9.02 -9.60 -8.49
N LYS A 113 7.89 -10.00 -9.08
CA LYS A 113 7.44 -11.39 -9.19
C LYS A 113 7.27 -12.09 -7.84
N ILE A 114 6.97 -11.32 -6.80
CA ILE A 114 6.64 -11.83 -5.47
C ILE A 114 5.17 -12.29 -5.48
N PRO A 115 4.85 -13.53 -5.07
CA PRO A 115 3.47 -14.01 -4.95
C PRO A 115 2.66 -13.16 -3.98
N ILE A 116 1.45 -12.76 -4.38
CA ILE A 116 0.50 -12.07 -3.51
C ILE A 116 -0.62 -13.07 -3.20
N THR A 117 -0.62 -13.61 -1.98
CA THR A 117 -1.46 -14.75 -1.61
C THR A 117 -2.95 -14.45 -1.74
N CYS A 118 -3.39 -13.30 -1.18
CA CYS A 118 -4.77 -12.89 -1.25
C CYS A 118 -4.94 -11.37 -1.08
N LEU A 119 -5.79 -10.77 -1.91
CA LEU A 119 -6.24 -9.39 -1.78
C LEU A 119 -7.75 -9.33 -1.51
N ASN A 120 -8.12 -8.67 -0.42
CA ASN A 120 -9.50 -8.50 0.01
C ASN A 120 -9.92 -7.03 -0.18
N LEU A 121 -10.86 -6.79 -1.08
CA LEU A 121 -11.51 -5.49 -1.26
C LEU A 121 -12.76 -5.46 -0.37
N LYS A 122 -12.64 -4.86 0.82
CA LYS A 122 -13.72 -4.78 1.81
C LYS A 122 -14.55 -3.52 1.62
N GLN A 123 -15.71 -3.67 0.97
CA GLN A 123 -16.64 -2.60 0.61
C GLN A 123 -16.00 -1.49 -0.23
N SER A 124 -14.76 -1.68 -0.68
CA SER A 124 -13.95 -0.66 -1.34
C SER A 124 -14.10 -0.70 -2.86
N TYR A 125 -14.63 -1.78 -3.42
CA TYR A 125 -14.90 -1.92 -4.85
C TYR A 125 -16.03 -0.98 -5.29
N LYS A 126 -15.79 -0.14 -6.30
CA LYS A 126 -16.81 0.73 -6.91
C LYS A 126 -17.27 0.21 -8.27
N LYS A 127 -16.35 0.01 -9.20
CA LYS A 127 -16.64 -0.43 -10.57
C LYS A 127 -15.40 -1.02 -11.26
N CYS A 128 -15.59 -1.62 -12.42
CA CYS A 128 -14.50 -1.92 -13.34
C CYS A 128 -14.49 -0.89 -14.49
N GLU A 129 -13.30 -0.38 -14.82
CA GLU A 129 -13.07 0.42 -16.02
C GLU A 129 -12.00 -0.26 -16.86
N GLU A 130 -12.36 -0.59 -18.10
CA GLU A 130 -11.52 -1.38 -19.01
C GLU A 130 -11.03 -2.69 -18.35
N SER A 131 -9.76 -2.68 -17.92
CA SER A 131 -9.04 -3.79 -17.32
C SER A 131 -8.61 -3.53 -15.88
N ASN A 132 -9.15 -2.50 -15.25
CA ASN A 132 -8.78 -2.10 -13.91
C ASN A 132 -10.00 -2.05 -12.99
N ILE A 133 -9.76 -2.25 -11.70
CA ILE A 133 -10.77 -2.04 -10.66
C ILE A 133 -10.64 -0.63 -10.13
N VAL A 134 -11.75 0.12 -10.13
CA VAL A 134 -11.86 1.42 -9.50
C VAL A 134 -12.45 1.26 -8.11
N LEU A 135 -11.78 1.84 -7.11
CA LEU A 135 -12.21 1.87 -5.72
C LEU A 135 -13.14 3.05 -5.44
N HIS A 136 -13.90 3.00 -4.34
CA HIS A 136 -14.75 4.11 -3.90
C HIS A 136 -13.97 5.42 -3.67
N SER A 137 -12.71 5.31 -3.27
CA SER A 137 -11.76 6.43 -3.13
C SER A 137 -11.31 7.07 -4.44
N GLY A 138 -11.75 6.53 -5.59
CA GLY A 138 -11.33 6.95 -6.93
C GLY A 138 -9.94 6.43 -7.34
N LEU A 139 -9.27 5.66 -6.47
CA LEU A 139 -8.03 4.98 -6.84
C LEU A 139 -8.29 3.78 -7.73
N THR A 140 -7.29 3.40 -8.51
CA THR A 140 -7.39 2.30 -9.47
C THR A 140 -6.41 1.20 -9.09
N LEU A 141 -6.93 -0.01 -8.90
CA LEU A 141 -6.14 -1.23 -8.79
C LEU A 141 -5.89 -1.79 -10.19
N THR A 142 -4.62 -1.76 -10.60
CA THR A 142 -4.16 -2.27 -11.88
C THR A 142 -3.97 -3.79 -11.86
N TYR A 143 -3.63 -4.37 -13.00
CA TYR A 143 -3.38 -5.80 -13.11
C TYR A 143 -2.14 -6.25 -12.33
N LEU A 144 -2.34 -7.12 -11.33
CA LEU A 144 -1.28 -7.73 -10.53
C LEU A 144 -1.02 -9.16 -11.00
N SER A 145 0.08 -9.35 -11.75
CA SER A 145 0.39 -10.63 -12.40
C SER A 145 0.68 -11.80 -11.44
N THR A 146 1.05 -11.49 -10.20
CA THR A 146 1.38 -12.48 -9.17
C THR A 146 0.30 -12.65 -8.10
N LEU A 147 -0.86 -11.99 -8.26
CA LEU A 147 -1.98 -12.16 -7.35
C LEU A 147 -2.64 -13.52 -7.56
N GLU A 148 -2.71 -14.32 -6.49
CA GLU A 148 -3.25 -15.68 -6.54
C GLU A 148 -4.76 -15.72 -6.30
N ASN A 149 -5.24 -14.98 -5.30
CA ASN A 149 -6.64 -14.94 -4.91
C ASN A 149 -7.12 -13.50 -4.70
N MET A 150 -8.36 -13.24 -5.09
CA MET A 150 -9.04 -11.98 -4.78
C MET A 150 -10.42 -12.26 -4.18
N GLN A 151 -10.76 -11.45 -3.18
CA GLN A 151 -12.07 -11.45 -2.52
C GLN A 151 -12.63 -10.03 -2.60
N ILE A 152 -13.91 -9.93 -2.94
CA ILE A 152 -14.62 -8.65 -2.96
C ILE A 152 -15.82 -8.81 -2.05
N GLU A 153 -15.87 -7.98 -1.01
CA GLU A 153 -17.01 -7.83 -0.12
C GLU A 153 -17.73 -6.54 -0.50
N MET A 154 -19.04 -6.62 -0.70
CA MET A 154 -19.89 -5.47 -1.03
C MET A 154 -20.58 -4.94 0.22
N GLU A 155 -20.96 -3.66 0.21
CA GLU A 155 -21.77 -3.07 1.27
C GLU A 155 -23.15 -3.73 1.35
N LYS A 156 -23.72 -3.84 2.56
CA LYS A 156 -25.05 -4.41 2.75
C LYS A 156 -26.09 -3.33 2.43
N ASP A 157 -26.92 -3.54 1.42
CA ASP A 157 -28.08 -2.67 1.18
C ASP A 157 -28.97 -2.61 2.44
N GLY A 158 -29.40 -1.41 2.82
CA GLY A 158 -30.18 -1.09 4.03
C GLY A 158 -31.54 -1.78 4.19
N ARG A 159 -31.85 -2.83 3.41
CA ARG A 159 -33.06 -3.68 3.52
C ARG A 159 -32.83 -5.00 4.26
N GLY A 160 -31.80 -5.08 5.13
CA GLY A 160 -31.62 -6.21 6.05
C GLY A 160 -31.42 -7.58 5.39
N ARG A 161 -31.21 -7.67 4.08
CA ARG A 161 -30.85 -8.92 3.42
C ARG A 161 -29.35 -9.10 3.56
N ASN A 162 -28.94 -9.91 4.53
CA ASN A 162 -27.58 -10.44 4.64
C ASN A 162 -27.19 -11.14 3.33
N ARG A 163 -26.63 -10.38 2.40
CA ARG A 163 -25.91 -10.89 1.23
C ARG A 163 -24.50 -10.36 1.31
N SER A 164 -23.75 -10.80 2.32
CA SER A 164 -22.29 -10.87 2.20
C SER A 164 -21.98 -11.86 1.07
N HIS A 165 -22.12 -11.40 -0.17
CA HIS A 165 -21.75 -12.17 -1.35
C HIS A 165 -20.24 -12.20 -1.45
N TYR A 166 -19.65 -13.13 -0.71
CA TYR A 166 -18.24 -13.43 -0.79
C TYR A 166 -17.97 -14.14 -2.13
N ARG A 167 -17.40 -13.42 -3.09
CA ARG A 167 -17.01 -14.02 -4.37
C ARG A 167 -15.51 -14.25 -4.38
N ARG A 168 -15.08 -15.44 -3.96
CA ARG A 168 -13.69 -15.89 -4.08
C ARG A 168 -13.38 -16.11 -5.56
N LYS A 169 -12.46 -15.33 -6.13
CA LYS A 169 -12.04 -15.47 -7.53
C LYS A 169 -10.56 -15.84 -7.58
N LYS A 170 -10.22 -16.85 -8.38
CA LYS A 170 -8.82 -17.23 -8.64
C LYS A 170 -8.18 -16.23 -9.61
N SER A 171 -6.87 -16.02 -9.50
CA SER A 171 -6.03 -15.21 -10.38
C SER A 171 -6.36 -15.26 -11.88
N LYS A 172 -6.48 -16.46 -12.46
CA LYS A 172 -6.85 -16.65 -13.87
C LYS A 172 -8.26 -16.13 -14.22
N GLN A 173 -9.14 -16.03 -13.23
CA GLN A 173 -10.45 -15.40 -13.38
C GLN A 173 -10.39 -13.87 -13.20
N TYR A 174 -9.34 -13.29 -12.60
CA TYR A 174 -9.16 -11.84 -12.53
C TYR A 174 -8.89 -11.25 -13.93
N SER A 175 -8.01 -11.90 -14.71
CA SER A 175 -7.80 -11.54 -16.14
C SER A 175 -9.04 -11.81 -17.01
N ASN A 176 -9.79 -12.89 -16.72
CA ASN A 176 -11.04 -13.18 -17.43
C ASN A 176 -12.22 -12.31 -16.97
N MET A 177 -12.20 -11.77 -15.75
CA MET A 177 -13.21 -10.83 -15.20
C MET A 177 -13.04 -9.43 -15.80
N ILE A 178 -11.79 -9.06 -16.10
CA ILE A 178 -11.41 -7.91 -16.91
C ILE A 178 -11.87 -8.09 -18.37
N ARG A 179 -11.66 -9.28 -18.96
CA ARG A 179 -11.99 -9.55 -20.37
C ARG A 179 -13.47 -9.87 -20.63
N SER A 180 -14.17 -10.51 -19.70
CA SER A 180 -15.59 -10.84 -19.85
C SER A 180 -16.43 -9.69 -19.34
N ARG A 181 -17.35 -9.20 -20.18
CA ARG A 181 -18.34 -8.14 -19.90
C ARG A 181 -19.37 -8.51 -18.81
N THR A 182 -19.01 -9.37 -17.86
CA THR A 182 -19.89 -10.03 -16.89
C THR A 182 -20.35 -9.11 -15.75
N PHE A 183 -19.89 -7.86 -15.71
CA PHE A 183 -20.40 -6.83 -14.79
C PHE A 183 -21.51 -5.95 -15.37
N LYS A 184 -21.92 -6.13 -16.63
CA LYS A 184 -23.08 -5.42 -17.21
C LYS A 184 -24.46 -5.82 -16.62
N LYS A 185 -24.52 -6.56 -15.51
CA LYS A 185 -25.79 -6.99 -14.87
C LYS A 185 -25.99 -6.46 -13.43
N LEU A 186 -25.31 -5.38 -13.04
CA LEU A 186 -25.50 -4.74 -11.73
C LEU A 186 -25.65 -3.20 -11.83
N SER A 187 -26.17 -2.71 -12.95
CA SER A 187 -26.79 -1.38 -13.03
C SER A 187 -28.30 -1.53 -13.10
#